data_AF-A0AAD8T2C3-F1
#
_entry.id   AF-A0AAD8T2C3-F1
#
_cell.length_a   1.000
_cell.length_b   1.000
_cell.length_c   1.000
_cell.angle_alpha   90.00
_cell.angle_beta   90.00
_cell.angle_gamma   90.00
#
_symmetry.space_group_name_H-M   'P 1'
#
loop_
_entity.id
_entity.type
_entity.pdbx_description
1 polymer ?
#
loop_
_entity_poly.entity_id
_entity_poly.type
_entity_poly.pdbx_seq_one_letter_code
_entity_poly.pdbx_strand_id
1 'polypeptide(L)'
;MRKRSLRYMTSRIYMQVALLRELKKDEFIEFFDQYIIVGAPQRRTVSVQVFSGNHSAEFKRAIAEADPPKTYRVTDIFGFKRSRPLHRSLKGGPGRITMD
;
A
#
# COMPACT_ATOMS: atom_id res chain seq x y z
N MET A 1 -15.15 18.37 -29.42
CA MET A 1 -14.73 16.95 -29.61
C MET A 1 -13.76 16.52 -28.50
N ARG A 2 -14.20 15.71 -27.51
CA ARG A 2 -13.30 15.05 -26.54
C ARG A 2 -13.75 13.60 -26.33
N LYS A 3 -13.27 12.69 -27.19
CA LYS A 3 -13.32 11.24 -26.97
C LYS A 3 -11.89 10.68 -27.02
N ARG A 4 -11.13 10.82 -25.93
CA ARG A 4 -9.81 10.15 -25.79
C ARG A 4 -9.62 9.40 -24.46
N SER A 5 -10.64 9.28 -23.61
CA SER A 5 -10.46 8.63 -22.30
C SER A 5 -10.83 7.15 -22.24
N LEU A 6 -11.66 6.64 -23.17
CA LEU A 6 -12.22 5.28 -23.04
C LEU A 6 -11.39 4.18 -23.71
N ARG A 7 -10.44 4.53 -24.60
CA ARG A 7 -9.64 3.56 -25.38
C ARG A 7 -8.51 2.90 -24.57
N TYR A 8 -8.15 3.45 -23.41
CA TYR A 8 -6.95 3.04 -22.66
C TYR A 8 -7.24 2.10 -21.47
N MET A 9 -8.47 2.05 -20.95
CA MET A 9 -8.80 1.23 -19.78
C MET A 9 -8.96 -0.26 -20.11
N THR A 10 -9.51 -0.59 -21.28
CA THR A 10 -9.74 -1.99 -21.68
C THR A 10 -8.43 -2.73 -21.92
N SER A 11 -7.44 -2.10 -22.56
CA SER A 11 -6.12 -2.70 -22.80
C SER A 11 -5.39 -3.10 -21.50
N ARG A 12 -5.47 -2.28 -20.43
CA ARG A 12 -4.85 -2.61 -19.14
C ARG A 12 -5.41 -3.89 -18.52
N ILE A 13 -6.74 -4.05 -18.55
CA ILE A 13 -7.42 -5.22 -17.97
C ILE A 13 -6.98 -6.49 -18.70
N TYR A 14 -6.96 -6.48 -20.04
CA TYR A 14 -6.51 -7.63 -20.82
C TYR A 14 -5.05 -8.00 -20.52
N MET A 15 -4.15 -7.02 -20.43
CA MET A 15 -2.74 -7.30 -20.07
C MET A 15 -2.60 -7.86 -18.66
N GLN A 16 -3.30 -7.30 -17.67
CA GLN A 16 -3.25 -7.80 -16.30
C GLN A 16 -3.77 -9.24 -16.21
N VAL A 17 -4.86 -9.55 -16.91
CA VAL A 17 -5.41 -10.91 -16.95
C VAL A 17 -4.44 -11.89 -17.61
N ALA A 18 -3.76 -11.50 -18.69
CA ALA A 18 -2.75 -12.35 -19.33
C ALA A 18 -1.58 -12.65 -18.37
N LEU A 19 -1.03 -11.63 -17.71
CA LEU A 19 0.05 -11.79 -16.74
C LEU A 19 -0.36 -12.65 -15.53
N LEU A 20 -1.58 -12.48 -15.02
CA LEU A 20 -2.10 -13.30 -13.91
C LEU A 20 -2.27 -14.78 -14.29
N ARG A 21 -2.51 -15.09 -15.56
CA ARG A 21 -2.60 -16.47 -16.05
C ARG A 21 -1.23 -17.14 -16.16
N GLU A 22 -0.18 -16.36 -16.37
CA GLU A 22 1.20 -16.85 -16.48
C GLU A 22 1.91 -16.94 -15.11
N LEU A 23 1.37 -16.28 -14.08
CA LEU A 23 1.93 -16.24 -12.72
C LEU A 23 2.07 -17.64 -12.12
N LYS A 24 3.28 -17.99 -11.69
CA LYS A 24 3.56 -19.27 -11.04
C LYS A 24 3.33 -19.21 -9.53
N LYS A 25 3.05 -20.37 -8.95
CA LYS A 25 2.88 -20.51 -7.50
C LYS A 25 4.13 -20.05 -6.74
N ASP A 26 5.32 -20.42 -7.21
CA ASP A 26 6.57 -20.09 -6.53
C ASP A 26 6.85 -18.59 -6.56
N GLU A 27 6.59 -17.92 -7.69
CA GLU A 27 6.69 -16.45 -7.82
C GLU A 27 5.72 -15.74 -6.87
N PHE A 28 4.52 -16.29 -6.68
CA PHE A 28 3.55 -15.75 -5.72
C PHE A 28 4.00 -15.92 -4.27
N ILE A 29 4.57 -17.07 -3.92
CA ILE A 29 5.11 -17.33 -2.57
C ILE A 29 6.28 -16.39 -2.28
N GLU A 30 7.22 -16.23 -3.21
CA GLU A 30 8.34 -15.31 -3.06
C GLU A 30 7.86 -13.87 -2.84
N PHE A 31 6.86 -13.42 -3.60
CA PHE A 31 6.23 -12.12 -3.40
C PHE A 31 5.60 -12.00 -2.00
N PHE A 32 4.87 -13.02 -1.54
CA PHE A 32 4.25 -13.02 -0.22
C PHE A 32 5.28 -12.95 0.90
N ASP A 33 6.35 -13.74 0.81
CA ASP A 33 7.42 -13.81 1.80
C ASP A 33 8.26 -12.54 1.84
N GLN A 34 8.41 -11.84 0.70
CA GLN A 34 9.16 -10.59 0.63
C GLN A 34 8.37 -9.37 1.14
N TYR A 35 7.05 -9.33 0.92
CA TYR A 35 6.25 -8.11 1.11
C TYR A 35 5.11 -8.21 2.13
N ILE A 36 4.57 -9.41 2.41
CA ILE A 36 3.30 -9.55 3.15
C ILE A 36 3.50 -10.19 4.53
N ILE A 37 4.24 -11.30 4.62
CA ILE A 37 4.38 -12.08 5.86
C ILE A 37 4.88 -11.24 7.04
N VAL A 38 4.50 -11.61 8.26
CA VAL A 38 4.97 -10.91 9.46
C VAL A 38 6.50 -11.02 9.55
N GLY A 39 7.17 -9.87 9.56
CA GLY A 39 8.63 -9.79 9.58
C GLY A 39 9.28 -9.74 8.20
N ALA A 40 8.50 -9.70 7.11
CA ALA A 40 9.07 -9.58 5.77
C ALA A 40 9.95 -8.33 5.64
N PRO A 41 11.09 -8.42 4.93
CA PRO A 41 12.08 -7.35 4.88
C PRO A 41 11.52 -6.08 4.24
N GLN A 42 10.60 -6.21 3.28
CA GLN A 42 9.99 -5.08 2.57
C GLN A 42 8.55 -4.81 2.99
N ARG A 43 8.09 -5.39 4.10
CA ARG A 43 6.72 -5.16 4.59
C ARG A 43 6.51 -3.70 4.94
N ARG A 44 5.52 -3.09 4.29
CA ARG A 44 5.04 -1.74 4.61
C ARG A 44 3.63 -1.85 5.14
N THR A 45 3.41 -1.42 6.38
CA THR A 45 2.10 -1.51 7.04
C THR A 45 1.75 -0.18 7.69
N VAL A 46 0.51 0.27 7.47
CA VAL A 46 -0.09 1.43 8.14
C VAL A 46 -1.45 0.98 8.62
N SER A 47 -1.70 1.15 9.92
CA SER A 47 -2.99 0.83 10.55
C SER A 47 -3.70 2.12 10.95
N VAL A 48 -5.00 2.18 10.71
CA VAL A 48 -5.87 3.27 11.17
C VAL A 48 -6.83 2.69 12.19
N GLN A 49 -6.82 3.24 13.40
CA GLN A 49 -7.76 2.90 14.45
C GLN A 49 -8.81 4.00 14.56
N VAL A 50 -10.09 3.63 14.56
CA VAL A 50 -11.22 4.56 14.66
C VAL A 50 -12.04 4.15 15.88
N PHE A 51 -12.23 5.09 16.80
CA PHE A 51 -12.98 4.88 18.02
C PHE A 51 -14.31 5.64 17.94
N SER A 52 -15.43 4.96 18.22
CA SER A 52 -16.74 5.60 18.37
C SER A 52 -16.83 6.32 19.73
N GLY A 53 -17.81 7.22 19.90
CA GLY A 53 -18.01 7.96 21.16
C GLY A 53 -18.18 7.05 22.38
N ASN A 54 -18.86 5.91 22.20
CA ASN A 54 -19.02 4.89 23.25
C ASN A 54 -17.70 4.19 23.61
N HIS A 55 -16.68 4.27 22.75
CA HIS A 55 -15.35 3.68 22.93
C HIS A 55 -14.29 4.69 23.36
N SER A 56 -14.71 5.78 24.01
CA SER A 56 -13.80 6.83 24.47
C SER A 56 -12.82 6.34 25.55
N ALA A 57 -13.19 5.31 26.32
CA ALA A 57 -12.32 4.72 27.33
C ALA A 57 -11.17 3.93 26.69
N GLU A 58 -11.46 3.16 25.64
CA GLU A 58 -10.50 2.40 24.84
C GLU A 58 -9.56 3.33 24.08
N PHE A 59 -10.08 4.45 23.54
CA PHE A 59 -9.24 5.49 22.96
C PHE A 59 -8.24 6.05 23.98
N LYS A 60 -8.71 6.40 25.18
CA LYS A 60 -7.84 6.91 26.27
C LYS A 60 -6.78 5.89 26.70
N ARG A 61 -7.13 4.60 26.71
CA ARG A 61 -6.17 3.52 26.98
C ARG A 61 -5.15 3.38 25.86
N ALA A 62 -5.61 3.35 24.61
CA ALA A 62 -4.75 3.25 23.44
C ALA A 62 -3.76 4.42 23.35
N ILE A 63 -4.16 5.65 23.70
CA ILE A 63 -3.23 6.79 23.70
C ILE A 63 -2.21 6.74 24.86
N ALA A 64 -2.57 6.16 26.00
CA ALA A 64 -1.72 6.09 27.19
C ALA A 64 -0.72 4.92 27.15
N GLU A 65 -1.08 3.84 26.44
CA GLU A 65 -0.23 2.66 26.30
C GLU A 65 0.98 2.95 25.41
N ALA A 66 2.12 2.39 25.80
CA ALA A 66 3.36 2.45 25.02
C ALA A 66 3.16 1.78 23.65
N ASP A 67 3.83 2.30 22.63
CA ASP A 67 3.71 1.73 21.30
C ASP A 67 4.28 0.30 21.26
N PRO A 68 3.59 -0.64 20.59
CA PRO A 68 4.10 -1.99 20.42
C PRO A 68 5.48 -1.99 19.76
N PRO A 69 6.32 -3.03 20.00
CA PRO A 69 7.63 -3.13 19.36
C PRO A 69 7.54 -2.98 17.84
N LYS A 70 8.43 -2.18 17.26
CA LYS A 70 8.49 -1.89 15.81
C LYS A 70 7.26 -1.18 15.23
N THR A 71 6.37 -0.65 16.08
CA THR A 71 5.25 0.18 15.67
C THR A 71 5.49 1.61 16.13
N TYR A 72 5.06 2.58 15.32
CA TYR A 72 5.20 4.00 15.64
C TYR A 72 3.84 4.65 15.46
N ARG A 73 3.34 5.29 16.53
CA ARG A 73 2.10 6.06 16.44
C ARG A 73 2.34 7.37 15.70
N VAL A 74 1.51 7.61 14.69
CA VAL A 74 1.52 8.89 13.98
C VAL A 74 0.72 9.91 14.78
N THR A 75 1.40 10.89 15.36
CA THR A 75 0.79 12.01 16.11
C THR A 75 0.59 13.25 15.22
N ASP A 76 1.51 13.51 14.29
CA ASP A 76 1.40 14.56 13.28
C ASP A 76 1.42 13.96 11.86
N ILE A 77 0.27 14.04 11.18
CA ILE A 77 0.08 13.54 9.81
C ILE A 77 0.96 14.32 8.82
N PHE A 78 1.16 15.63 9.00
CA PHE A 78 1.95 16.44 8.08
C PHE A 78 3.44 16.15 8.23
N GLY A 79 3.93 16.01 9.46
CA GLY A 79 5.28 15.53 9.77
C GLY A 79 5.54 14.14 9.19
N PHE A 80 4.60 13.20 9.39
CA PHE A 80 4.71 11.85 8.82
C PHE A 80 4.77 11.84 7.29
N LYS A 81 3.95 12.65 6.61
CA LYS A 81 3.99 12.75 5.14
C LYS A 81 5.31 13.35 4.64
N ARG A 82 5.87 14.33 5.33
CA ARG A 82 7.14 14.98 4.95
C ARG A 82 8.37 14.12 5.22
N SER A 83 8.32 13.21 6.20
CA SER A 83 9.45 12.35 6.56
C SER A 83 9.63 11.12 5.67
N ARG A 84 8.67 10.84 4.77
CA ARG A 84 8.69 9.67 3.90
C ARG A 84 8.91 10.08 2.44
N PRO A 85 9.70 9.32 1.67
CA PRO A 85 9.83 9.56 0.24
C PRO A 85 8.47 9.37 -0.44
N LEU A 86 8.12 10.30 -1.32
CA LEU A 86 6.92 10.19 -2.13
C LEU A 86 7.20 9.25 -3.30
N HIS A 87 6.25 8.34 -3.56
CA HIS A 87 6.32 7.52 -4.77
C HIS A 87 6.39 8.42 -6.00
N ARG A 88 7.26 8.07 -6.94
CA ARG A 88 7.38 8.80 -8.21
C ARG A 88 6.04 8.77 -8.91
N SER A 89 5.64 9.91 -9.48
CA SER A 89 4.48 9.95 -10.38
C SER A 89 4.67 8.88 -11.47
N LEU A 90 3.68 8.00 -11.61
CA LEU A 90 3.63 7.04 -12.71
C LEU A 90 3.51 7.87 -14.00
N LYS A 91 4.64 8.09 -14.67
CA LYS A 91 4.66 8.76 -15.97
C LYS A 91 3.82 7.91 -16.92
N GLY A 92 2.67 8.43 -17.33
CA GLY A 92 1.79 7.79 -18.30
C GLY A 92 2.47 7.67 -19.66
N GLY A 93 3.01 6.50 -19.96
CA GLY A 93 3.57 6.12 -21.26
C GLY A 93 3.67 4.59 -21.34
N PRO A 94 3.49 4.00 -22.53
CA PRO A 94 3.35 2.56 -22.69
C PRO A 94 4.62 1.82 -22.27
N GLY A 95 4.46 0.76 -21.46
CA GLY A 95 5.40 -0.35 -21.42
C GLY A 95 6.61 -0.27 -20.48
N ARG A 96 6.74 0.74 -19.60
CA ARG A 96 7.84 0.76 -18.63
C ARG A 96 7.34 0.65 -17.19
N ILE A 97 7.09 -0.58 -16.78
CA ILE A 97 7.22 -0.96 -15.37
C ILE A 97 8.74 -1.05 -15.16
N THR A 98 9.40 0.04 -14.79
CA THR A 98 10.74 -0.08 -14.19
C THR A 98 10.50 -0.58 -12.78
N MET A 99 10.76 -1.86 -12.55
CA MET A 99 11.08 -2.35 -11.21
C MET A 99 12.53 -1.94 -10.97
N ASP A 100 12.71 -0.99 -10.05
CA ASP A 100 14.00 -0.80 -9.38
C ASP A 100 14.09 -1.82 -8.23
#